data_AF-A0A7K0Q8M2-F1
#
_entry.id   AF-A0A7K0Q8M2-F1
#
_cell.length_a   1.000
_cell.length_b   1.000
_cell.length_c   1.000
_cell.angle_alpha   90.00
_cell.angle_beta   90.00
_cell.angle_gamma   90.00
#
_symmetry.space_group_name_H-M   'P 1'
#
loop_
_entity.id
_entity.type
_entity.pdbx_description
1 polymer ?
#
loop_
_entity_poly.entity_id
_entity_poly.type
_entity_poly.pdbx_seq_one_letter_code
_entity_poly.pdbx_strand_id
1 'polypeptide(L)'
;MSLIKLRAFAKAAHFGPTMLITAISFLLAVRLWWEGPAYVIAGTVFLGQLVIGWSNDLYDYPDDVRHNRSKKPLVNGTISVLQLRKAVFILLPIALTANVLGPLGIKGGAVYLLGVGCGVAYNFFFKFSRFSPLPYAIACAALPASIFLATDRTPPIWVLVVGALLGVAFHFLNVLKDLTQDRDSEIQGLPQRIGSRGSKVIALVLLLLASLVLINSPVSKDLVSVEAMSSSNFLAGGDRATFVTLPQDYSPKKPAPLLIDLHGYMSNSFNHQKFARMDVAANKRGVIYVAPDGLPDSQGYQFWNASKACCNFNNNPVDDAAFIQSLIDEISSKVSVDPHRIFIFGHSNGHFMTYKFACTYPATVAAIAGLAGAMDIDPSSCSATVPVSVLHIHGTRDEVINYAG
;
A
#
# COMPACT_ATOMS: atom_id res chain seq x y z
N MET A 1 17.41 17.74 23.69
CA MET A 1 16.12 18.06 24.35
C MET A 1 15.75 16.92 25.28
N SER A 2 15.28 17.16 26.51
CA SER A 2 14.92 16.07 27.43
C SER A 2 13.70 15.29 26.93
N LEU A 3 13.60 13.99 27.27
CA LEU A 3 12.45 13.13 26.96
C LEU A 3 11.11 13.74 27.41
N ILE A 4 11.11 14.42 28.56
CA ILE A 4 9.92 15.10 29.10
C ILE A 4 9.48 16.23 28.16
N LYS A 5 10.41 17.07 27.70
CA LYS A 5 10.09 18.15 26.75
C LYS A 5 9.63 17.60 25.39
N LEU A 6 10.26 16.52 24.89
CA LEU A 6 9.84 15.90 23.63
C LEU A 6 8.38 15.39 23.72
N ARG A 7 8.02 14.71 24.81
CA ARG A 7 6.64 14.27 25.06
C ARG A 7 5.67 15.44 25.18
N ALA A 8 6.10 16.55 25.77
CA ALA A 8 5.29 17.77 25.86
C ALA A 8 5.00 18.38 24.48
N PHE A 9 6.01 18.51 23.60
CA PHE A 9 5.79 18.96 22.22
C PHE A 9 4.88 18.02 21.43
N ALA A 10 5.06 16.71 21.57
CA ALA A 10 4.18 15.72 20.93
C ALA A 10 2.73 15.87 21.42
N LYS A 11 2.54 16.03 22.74
CA LYS A 11 1.20 16.22 23.32
C LYS A 11 0.54 17.52 22.85
N ALA A 12 1.29 18.62 22.77
CA ALA A 12 0.81 19.90 22.22
C ALA A 12 0.46 19.79 20.73
N ALA A 13 1.10 18.87 20.00
CA ALA A 13 0.76 18.59 18.60
C ALA A 13 -0.47 17.68 18.42
N HIS A 14 -1.19 17.34 19.50
CA HIS A 14 -2.27 16.35 19.45
C HIS A 14 -1.78 15.02 18.83
N PHE A 15 -0.75 14.42 19.43
CA PHE A 15 0.00 13.29 18.85
C PHE A 15 -0.86 12.15 18.28
N GLY A 16 -1.95 11.76 18.95
CA GLY A 16 -2.85 10.70 18.47
C GLY A 16 -3.44 10.99 17.09
N PRO A 17 -4.27 12.06 16.95
CA PRO A 17 -4.75 12.53 15.65
C PRO A 17 -3.65 12.76 14.61
N THR A 18 -2.53 13.37 15.01
CA THR A 18 -1.38 13.61 14.13
C THR A 18 -0.83 12.31 13.54
N MET A 19 -0.64 11.28 14.37
CA MET A 19 -0.16 9.97 13.92
C MET A 19 -1.19 9.23 13.08
N LEU A 20 -2.49 9.36 13.39
CA LEU A 20 -3.56 8.76 12.57
C LEU A 20 -3.55 9.31 11.15
N ILE A 21 -3.50 10.64 10.98
CA ILE A 21 -3.46 11.29 9.66
C ILE A 21 -2.18 10.91 8.91
N THR A 22 -1.05 10.83 9.62
CA THR A 22 0.24 10.38 9.08
C THR A 22 0.20 8.92 8.63
N ALA A 23 -0.48 8.04 9.38
CA ALA A 23 -0.63 6.64 9.02
C ALA A 23 -1.55 6.46 7.80
N ILE A 24 -2.65 7.21 7.73
CA ILE A 24 -3.56 7.20 6.58
C ILE A 24 -2.82 7.65 5.31
N SER A 25 -2.01 8.72 5.38
CA SER A 25 -1.24 9.19 4.23
C SER A 25 -0.19 8.16 3.80
N PHE A 26 0.50 7.53 4.74
CA PHE A 26 1.45 6.44 4.46
C PHE A 26 0.77 5.27 3.75
N LEU A 27 -0.32 4.75 4.31
CA LEU A 27 -1.04 3.60 3.76
C LEU A 27 -1.59 3.87 2.37
N LEU A 28 -2.12 5.08 2.13
CA LEU A 28 -2.58 5.48 0.81
C LEU A 28 -1.40 5.64 -0.17
N ALA A 29 -0.29 6.23 0.26
CA ALA A 29 0.89 6.41 -0.57
C ALA A 29 1.52 5.07 -0.98
N VAL A 30 1.62 4.08 -0.10
CA VAL A 30 2.12 2.72 -0.44
C VAL A 30 1.22 2.02 -1.46
N ARG A 31 -0.07 2.33 -1.50
CA ARG A 31 -0.99 1.76 -2.51
C ARG A 31 -0.85 2.42 -3.88
N LEU A 32 -0.41 3.67 -3.93
CA LEU A 32 -0.31 4.44 -5.16
C LEU A 32 1.14 4.52 -5.68
N TRP A 33 2.12 4.22 -4.83
CA TRP A 33 3.55 4.38 -5.08
C TRP A 33 4.39 3.20 -4.54
N TRP A 34 5.71 3.27 -4.71
CA TRP A 34 6.64 2.37 -4.02
C TRP A 34 7.01 2.94 -2.65
N GLU A 35 7.65 2.13 -1.80
CA GLU A 35 7.77 2.43 -0.36
C GLU A 35 8.55 3.71 -0.03
N GLY A 36 9.59 4.08 -0.80
CA GLY A 36 10.43 5.25 -0.54
C GLY A 36 9.66 6.58 -0.50
N PRO A 37 8.98 6.97 -1.60
CA PRO A 37 8.13 8.15 -1.62
C PRO A 37 7.04 8.14 -0.54
N ALA A 38 6.50 6.97 -0.19
CA ALA A 38 5.48 6.86 0.85
C ALA A 38 5.99 7.29 2.24
N TYR A 39 7.21 6.90 2.63
CA TYR A 39 7.82 7.36 3.88
C TYR A 39 8.03 8.88 3.90
N VAL A 40 8.50 9.45 2.79
CA VAL A 40 8.74 10.89 2.69
C VAL A 40 7.41 11.65 2.72
N ILE A 41 6.37 11.19 2.00
CA ILE A 41 5.02 11.76 2.08
C ILE A 41 4.51 11.74 3.52
N ALA A 42 4.59 10.60 4.20
CA ALA A 42 4.16 10.49 5.60
C ALA A 42 4.89 11.50 6.49
N GLY A 43 6.22 11.62 6.33
CA GLY A 43 7.03 12.61 7.03
C GLY A 43 6.58 14.05 6.76
N THR A 44 6.36 14.42 5.49
CA THR A 44 5.91 15.79 5.12
C THR A 44 4.49 16.10 5.60
N VAL A 45 3.60 15.11 5.61
CA VAL A 45 2.25 15.22 6.21
C VAL A 45 2.36 15.44 7.71
N PHE A 46 3.19 14.64 8.40
CA PHE A 46 3.44 14.79 9.83
C PHE A 46 3.91 16.21 10.19
N LEU A 47 4.83 16.80 9.41
CA LEU A 47 5.27 18.19 9.62
C LEU A 47 4.11 19.18 9.52
N GLY A 48 3.20 19.01 8.55
CA GLY A 48 2.00 19.84 8.44
C GLY A 48 1.06 19.69 9.64
N GLN A 49 0.88 18.47 10.15
CA GLN A 49 0.06 18.21 11.34
C GLN A 49 0.66 18.83 12.61
N LEU A 50 1.99 18.82 12.75
CA LEU A 50 2.66 19.54 13.85
C LEU A 50 2.36 21.05 13.80
N VAL A 51 2.39 21.67 12.62
CA VAL A 51 2.03 23.09 12.45
C VAL A 51 0.59 23.34 12.89
N ILE A 52 -0.36 22.51 12.45
CA ILE A 52 -1.78 22.62 12.85
C ILE A 52 -1.90 22.49 14.37
N GLY A 53 -1.41 21.41 14.97
CA GLY A 53 -1.57 21.13 16.39
C GLY A 53 -0.92 22.19 17.28
N TRP A 54 0.31 22.60 16.98
CA TRP A 54 0.98 23.64 17.77
C TRP A 54 0.36 25.02 17.60
N SER A 55 -0.11 25.37 16.39
CA SER A 55 -0.84 26.62 16.20
C SER A 55 -2.16 26.64 16.99
N ASN A 56 -2.82 25.48 17.09
CA ASN A 56 -4.03 25.29 17.89
C ASN A 56 -3.74 25.53 19.39
N ASP A 57 -2.76 24.82 19.95
CA ASP A 57 -2.42 24.93 21.38
C ASP A 57 -1.96 26.36 21.74
N LEU A 58 -1.25 27.04 20.83
CA LEU A 58 -0.87 28.45 21.01
C LEU A 58 -2.06 29.40 21.05
N TYR A 59 -3.05 29.20 20.18
CA TYR A 59 -4.23 30.05 20.10
C TYR A 59 -5.17 29.80 21.28
N ASP A 60 -5.39 28.54 21.63
CA ASP A 60 -6.31 28.15 22.70
C ASP A 60 -5.73 28.37 24.11
N TYR A 61 -4.43 28.67 24.24
CA TYR A 61 -3.77 28.80 25.54
C TYR A 61 -4.48 29.71 26.56
N PRO A 62 -4.95 30.93 26.22
CA PRO A 62 -5.66 31.77 27.19
C PRO A 62 -6.94 31.12 27.71
N ASP A 63 -7.65 30.42 26.81
CA ASP A 63 -8.89 29.71 27.14
C ASP A 63 -8.61 28.43 27.95
N ASP A 64 -7.56 27.69 27.60
CA ASP A 64 -7.10 26.52 28.32
C ASP A 64 -6.70 26.86 29.77
N VAL A 65 -6.11 28.05 30.00
CA VAL A 65 -5.83 28.58 31.34
C VAL A 65 -7.13 28.93 32.06
N ARG A 66 -8.06 29.62 31.40
CA ARG A 66 -9.37 30.00 31.97
C ARG A 66 -10.16 28.78 32.47
N HIS A 67 -10.08 27.66 31.75
CA HIS A 67 -10.76 26.40 32.09
C HIS A 67 -9.91 25.40 32.89
N ASN A 68 -8.74 25.81 33.39
CA ASN A 68 -7.84 24.99 34.19
C ASN A 68 -7.51 23.62 33.55
N ARG A 69 -7.22 23.61 32.24
CA ARG A 69 -6.89 22.38 31.49
C ARG A 69 -5.45 21.92 31.79
N SER A 70 -5.14 21.63 33.05
CA SER A 70 -3.80 21.29 33.59
C SER A 70 -3.12 20.08 32.94
N LYS A 71 -3.85 19.26 32.18
CA LYS A 71 -3.27 18.19 31.35
C LYS A 71 -2.50 18.76 30.14
N LYS A 72 -2.76 19.99 29.71
CA LYS A 72 -2.11 20.64 28.56
C LYS A 72 -0.68 21.09 28.91
N PRO A 73 0.31 20.83 28.05
CA PRO A 73 1.71 21.16 28.31
C PRO A 73 2.01 22.65 28.55
N LEU A 74 1.27 23.55 27.90
CA LEU A 74 1.40 24.98 28.11
C LEU A 74 0.83 25.40 29.48
N VAL A 75 -0.33 24.86 29.87
CA VAL A 75 -1.01 25.21 31.14
C VAL A 75 -0.20 24.73 32.35
N ASN A 76 0.42 23.54 32.27
CA ASN A 76 1.25 23.02 33.36
C ASN A 76 2.72 23.46 33.30
N GLY A 77 3.09 24.31 32.33
CA GLY A 77 4.43 24.90 32.24
C GLY A 77 5.54 23.95 31.78
N THR A 78 5.24 22.72 31.31
CA THR A 78 6.28 21.79 30.82
C THR A 78 6.99 22.35 29.58
N ILE A 79 6.26 23.11 28.76
CA ILE A 79 6.79 23.94 27.66
C ILE A 79 6.20 25.35 27.75
N SER A 80 6.95 26.36 27.31
CA SER A 80 6.49 27.75 27.28
C SER A 80 5.89 28.15 25.93
N VAL A 81 5.04 29.18 25.93
CA VAL A 81 4.50 29.81 24.72
C VAL A 81 5.61 30.22 23.76
N LEU A 82 6.71 30.77 24.27
CA LEU A 82 7.87 31.17 23.46
C LEU A 82 8.54 29.96 22.79
N GLN A 83 8.68 28.85 23.51
CA GLN A 83 9.26 27.62 22.96
C GLN A 83 8.40 27.05 21.84
N LEU A 84 7.07 27.01 22.04
CA LEU A 84 6.15 26.48 21.04
C LEU A 84 6.03 27.40 19.82
N ARG A 85 6.02 28.72 20.03
CA ARG A 85 6.05 29.72 18.94
C ARG A 85 7.33 29.61 18.10
N LYS A 86 8.49 29.44 18.74
CA LYS A 86 9.76 29.19 18.03
C LYS A 86 9.70 27.88 17.21
N ALA A 87 9.12 26.82 17.77
CA ALA A 87 8.97 25.55 17.06
C ALA A 87 8.10 25.71 15.80
N VAL A 88 6.96 26.40 15.89
CA VAL A 88 6.11 26.71 14.73
C VAL A 88 6.86 27.56 13.70
N PHE A 89 7.55 28.62 14.14
CA PHE A 89 8.29 29.52 13.26
C PHE A 89 9.39 28.80 12.45
N ILE A 90 10.09 27.86 13.08
CA ILE A 90 11.13 27.05 12.42
C ILE A 90 10.50 26.00 11.50
N LEU A 91 9.45 25.31 11.96
CA LEU A 91 8.90 24.17 11.25
C LEU A 91 8.05 24.57 10.05
N LEU A 92 7.37 25.72 10.11
CA LEU A 92 6.49 26.19 9.05
C LEU A 92 7.18 26.25 7.67
N PRO A 93 8.30 26.97 7.48
CA PRO A 93 8.97 27.00 6.17
C PRO A 93 9.46 25.63 5.71
N ILE A 94 9.89 24.76 6.65
CA ILE A 94 10.29 23.38 6.34
C ILE A 94 9.08 22.58 5.84
N ALA A 95 7.94 22.66 6.53
CA ALA A 95 6.71 21.97 6.14
C ALA A 95 6.22 22.46 4.76
N LEU A 96 6.22 23.77 4.52
CA LEU A 96 5.83 24.34 3.22
C LEU A 96 6.74 23.83 2.09
N THR A 97 8.06 23.93 2.30
CA THR A 97 9.05 23.57 1.29
C THR A 97 9.05 22.08 1.01
N ALA A 98 9.03 21.24 2.06
CA ALA A 98 9.08 19.79 1.92
C ALA A 98 7.80 19.22 1.29
N ASN A 99 6.63 19.83 1.52
CA ASN A 99 5.40 19.38 0.85
C ASN A 99 5.34 19.77 -0.63
N VAL A 100 5.97 20.87 -1.06
CA VAL A 100 5.97 21.31 -2.47
C VAL A 100 7.12 20.72 -3.29
N LEU A 101 8.31 20.61 -2.69
CA LEU A 101 9.51 20.10 -3.35
C LEU A 101 9.73 18.60 -3.10
N GLY A 102 8.98 17.99 -2.17
CA GLY A 102 9.00 16.55 -1.94
C GLY A 102 8.17 15.76 -2.94
N PRO A 103 7.92 14.47 -2.69
CA PRO A 103 7.22 13.60 -3.63
C PRO A 103 5.78 14.03 -3.92
N LEU A 104 5.12 14.80 -3.05
CA LEU A 104 3.80 15.34 -3.37
C LEU A 104 3.83 16.29 -4.59
N GLY A 105 4.99 16.85 -4.92
CA GLY A 105 5.18 17.82 -5.99
C GLY A 105 4.36 19.10 -5.78
N ILE A 106 4.37 19.97 -6.80
CA ILE A 106 3.68 21.27 -6.71
C ILE A 106 2.16 21.09 -6.58
N LYS A 107 1.55 20.21 -7.39
CA LYS A 107 0.10 19.99 -7.41
C LYS A 107 -0.39 19.36 -6.10
N GLY A 108 0.18 18.21 -5.73
CA GLY A 108 -0.20 17.51 -4.51
C GLY A 108 0.16 18.32 -3.27
N GLY A 109 1.35 18.89 -3.24
CA GLY A 109 1.83 19.75 -2.16
C GLY A 109 0.91 20.93 -1.90
N ALA A 110 0.53 21.67 -2.94
CA ALA A 110 -0.39 22.81 -2.82
C ALA A 110 -1.77 22.40 -2.26
N VAL A 111 -2.31 21.26 -2.70
CA VAL A 111 -3.59 20.74 -2.19
C VAL A 111 -3.47 20.31 -0.73
N TYR A 112 -2.38 19.64 -0.34
CA TYR A 112 -2.18 19.30 1.07
C TYR A 112 -2.03 20.56 1.94
N LEU A 113 -1.27 21.55 1.46
CA LEU A 113 -1.08 22.82 2.16
C LEU A 113 -2.35 23.65 2.27
N LEU A 114 -3.28 23.54 1.31
CA LEU A 114 -4.65 24.07 1.48
C LEU A 114 -5.34 23.44 2.70
N GLY A 115 -5.19 22.12 2.89
CA GLY A 115 -5.69 21.43 4.09
C GLY A 115 -5.04 21.91 5.38
N VAL A 116 -3.71 22.11 5.38
CA VAL A 116 -2.98 22.70 6.52
C VAL A 116 -3.49 24.11 6.81
N GLY A 117 -3.65 24.93 5.77
CA GLY A 117 -4.21 26.28 5.86
C GLY A 117 -5.63 26.28 6.44
N CYS A 118 -6.48 25.32 6.05
CA CYS A 118 -7.81 25.13 6.63
C CYS A 118 -7.74 24.83 8.14
N GLY A 119 -6.85 23.93 8.56
CA GLY A 119 -6.65 23.60 9.97
C GLY A 119 -6.21 24.81 10.80
N VAL A 120 -5.32 25.63 10.26
CA VAL A 120 -4.88 26.88 10.90
C VAL A 120 -6.01 27.91 10.92
N ALA A 121 -6.65 28.17 9.77
CA ALA A 121 -7.73 29.16 9.63
C ALA A 121 -8.98 28.84 10.46
N TYR A 122 -9.21 27.55 10.76
CA TYR A 122 -10.30 27.13 11.64
C TYR A 122 -10.25 27.88 12.98
N ASN A 123 -9.06 28.01 13.56
CA ASN A 123 -8.86 28.61 14.88
C ASN A 123 -9.05 30.13 14.89
N PHE A 124 -8.72 30.81 13.79
CA PHE A 124 -8.81 32.27 13.73
C PHE A 124 -10.20 32.77 13.36
N PHE A 125 -10.97 31.99 12.61
CA PHE A 125 -12.23 32.47 12.04
C PHE A 125 -13.36 31.46 12.14
N PHE A 126 -13.18 30.26 11.59
CA PHE A 126 -14.31 29.38 11.37
C PHE A 126 -14.91 28.82 12.65
N LYS A 127 -14.12 28.61 13.72
CA LYS A 127 -14.62 28.06 15.00
C LYS A 127 -15.72 28.91 15.64
N PHE A 128 -15.76 30.21 15.36
CA PHE A 128 -16.78 31.14 15.86
C PHE A 128 -18.01 31.26 14.93
N SER A 129 -18.00 30.59 13.78
CA SER A 129 -18.98 30.77 12.72
C SER A 129 -19.84 29.53 12.46
N ARG A 130 -21.00 29.72 11.83
CA ARG A 130 -21.83 28.61 11.30
C ARG A 130 -21.11 27.76 10.23
N PHE A 131 -19.99 28.25 9.70
CA PHE A 131 -19.17 27.57 8.71
C PHE A 131 -18.02 26.76 9.35
N SER A 132 -18.04 26.56 10.67
CA SER A 132 -17.05 25.72 11.38
C SER A 132 -16.81 24.32 10.78
N PRO A 133 -17.78 23.65 10.10
CA PRO A 133 -17.53 22.40 9.40
C PRO A 133 -16.68 22.49 8.12
N LEU A 134 -16.66 23.64 7.45
CA LEU A 134 -16.10 23.78 6.10
C LEU A 134 -14.59 23.48 6.03
N PRO A 135 -13.74 23.98 6.96
CA PRO A 135 -12.32 23.64 6.97
C PRO A 135 -12.06 22.14 7.09
N TYR A 136 -12.87 21.41 7.87
CA TYR A 136 -12.74 19.97 8.02
C TYR A 136 -13.13 19.22 6.75
N ALA A 137 -14.21 19.65 6.09
CA ALA A 137 -14.62 19.07 4.80
C ALA A 137 -13.49 19.19 3.76
N ILE A 138 -12.91 20.39 3.63
CA ILE A 138 -11.84 20.68 2.68
C ILE A 138 -10.57 19.92 3.06
N ALA A 139 -10.11 20.01 4.31
CA ALA A 139 -8.85 19.41 4.74
C ALA A 139 -8.86 17.87 4.62
N CYS A 140 -9.95 17.22 5.02
CA CYS A 140 -10.06 15.77 4.96
C CYS A 140 -10.26 15.23 3.53
N ALA A 141 -10.80 16.03 2.60
CA ALA A 141 -10.81 15.70 1.17
C ALA A 141 -9.45 15.99 0.50
N ALA A 142 -8.76 17.05 0.92
CA ALA A 142 -7.48 17.48 0.38
C ALA A 142 -6.35 16.47 0.66
N LEU A 143 -6.37 15.81 1.83
CA LEU A 143 -5.36 14.82 2.21
C LEU A 143 -5.22 13.66 1.20
N PRO A 144 -6.28 12.89 0.86
CA PRO A 144 -6.15 11.87 -0.16
C PRO A 144 -5.96 12.48 -1.56
N ALA A 145 -6.60 13.62 -1.85
CA ALA A 145 -6.45 14.29 -3.14
C ALA A 145 -4.99 14.62 -3.47
N SER A 146 -4.22 15.13 -2.50
CA SER A 146 -2.82 15.47 -2.70
C SER A 146 -1.98 14.26 -3.11
N ILE A 147 -2.25 13.08 -2.54
CA ILE A 147 -1.50 11.85 -2.80
C ILE A 147 -1.85 11.28 -4.19
N PHE A 148 -3.12 11.34 -4.61
CA PHE A 148 -3.50 10.98 -5.98
C PHE A 148 -2.82 11.90 -7.00
N LEU A 149 -2.90 13.22 -6.78
CA LEU A 149 -2.32 14.21 -7.68
C LEU A 149 -0.80 14.14 -7.75
N ALA A 150 -0.13 13.70 -6.69
CA ALA A 150 1.31 13.44 -6.67
C ALA A 150 1.74 12.34 -7.66
N THR A 151 0.81 11.45 -8.02
CA THR A 151 1.03 10.37 -9.00
C THR A 151 0.43 10.68 -10.37
N ASP A 152 0.10 11.95 -10.64
CA ASP A 152 -0.63 12.43 -11.82
C ASP A 152 -1.97 11.70 -12.05
N ARG A 153 -2.59 11.21 -10.98
CA ARG A 153 -3.91 10.58 -11.01
C ARG A 153 -4.98 11.56 -10.54
N THR A 154 -6.12 11.55 -11.20
CA THR A 154 -7.30 12.28 -10.72
C THR A 154 -7.88 11.53 -9.51
N PRO A 155 -8.05 12.19 -8.34
CA PRO A 155 -8.65 11.54 -7.18
C PRO A 155 -10.08 11.11 -7.50
N PRO A 156 -10.47 9.86 -7.20
CA PRO A 156 -11.85 9.43 -7.39
C PRO A 156 -12.81 10.28 -6.56
N ILE A 157 -13.94 10.68 -7.14
CA ILE A 157 -14.92 11.55 -6.47
C ILE A 157 -15.38 10.95 -5.14
N TRP A 158 -15.58 9.63 -5.08
CA TRP A 158 -16.00 8.97 -3.84
C TRP A 158 -14.97 9.13 -2.71
N VAL A 159 -13.67 9.17 -3.01
CA VAL A 159 -12.60 9.39 -2.01
C VAL A 159 -12.73 10.79 -1.42
N LEU A 160 -12.96 11.80 -2.27
CA LEU A 160 -13.15 13.19 -1.84
C LEU A 160 -14.40 13.34 -0.97
N VAL A 161 -15.51 12.74 -1.41
CA VAL A 161 -16.80 12.79 -0.70
C VAL A 161 -16.68 12.10 0.67
N VAL A 162 -16.10 10.90 0.73
CA VAL A 162 -15.90 10.18 1.99
C VAL A 162 -14.98 10.97 2.92
N GLY A 163 -13.86 11.50 2.41
CA GLY A 163 -12.95 12.36 3.17
C GLY A 163 -13.68 13.56 3.78
N ALA A 164 -14.47 14.28 2.98
CA ALA A 164 -15.24 15.44 3.45
C ALA A 164 -16.29 15.05 4.51
N LEU A 165 -17.07 13.99 4.28
CA LEU A 165 -18.09 13.52 5.21
C LEU A 165 -17.50 13.10 6.56
N LEU A 166 -16.40 12.31 6.53
CA LEU A 166 -15.69 11.89 7.73
C LEU A 166 -15.08 13.08 8.47
N GLY A 167 -14.51 14.05 7.75
CA GLY A 167 -13.97 15.27 8.34
C GLY A 167 -15.04 16.07 9.09
N VAL A 168 -16.20 16.29 8.46
CA VAL A 168 -17.31 16.99 9.12
C VAL A 168 -17.86 16.19 10.30
N ALA A 169 -18.04 14.87 10.15
CA ALA A 169 -18.48 14.03 11.27
C ALA A 169 -17.50 14.13 12.45
N PHE A 170 -16.20 14.05 12.18
CA PHE A 170 -15.15 14.19 13.19
C PHE A 170 -15.19 15.55 13.89
N HIS A 171 -15.40 16.65 13.15
CA HIS A 171 -15.57 17.99 13.73
C HIS A 171 -16.70 18.02 14.76
N PHE A 172 -17.90 17.55 14.37
CA PHE A 172 -19.04 17.51 15.28
C PHE A 172 -18.73 16.65 16.53
N LEU A 173 -18.14 15.47 16.36
CA LEU A 173 -17.76 14.59 17.47
C LEU A 173 -16.68 15.18 18.37
N ASN A 174 -15.74 15.93 17.80
CA ASN A 174 -14.65 16.54 18.57
C ASN A 174 -15.18 17.68 19.44
N VAL A 175 -16.05 18.53 18.90
CA VAL A 175 -16.68 19.63 19.64
C VAL A 175 -17.57 19.14 20.78
N LEU A 176 -18.20 17.96 20.66
CA LEU A 176 -19.07 17.42 21.70
C LEU A 176 -18.38 17.22 23.06
N LYS A 177 -17.05 17.05 23.09
CA LYS A 177 -16.28 16.82 24.32
C LYS A 177 -16.26 18.06 25.23
N ASP A 178 -16.17 19.23 24.61
CA ASP A 178 -15.93 20.50 25.30
C ASP A 178 -17.08 21.51 25.11
N LEU A 179 -18.22 21.06 24.56
CA LEU A 179 -19.33 21.92 24.09
C LEU A 179 -19.86 22.92 25.14
N THR A 180 -19.87 22.56 26.42
CA THR A 180 -20.30 23.47 27.49
C THR A 180 -19.25 24.55 27.76
N GLN A 181 -17.98 24.16 27.89
CA GLN A 181 -16.87 25.09 28.12
C GLN A 181 -16.68 26.03 26.93
N ASP A 182 -16.78 25.51 25.71
CA ASP A 182 -16.70 26.29 24.47
C ASP A 182 -17.75 27.41 24.42
N ARG A 183 -18.95 27.17 24.95
CA ARG A 183 -20.01 28.18 25.02
C ARG A 183 -19.67 29.29 26.01
N ASP A 184 -19.04 28.96 27.14
CA ASP A 184 -18.55 29.93 28.12
C ASP A 184 -17.42 30.81 27.56
N SER A 185 -16.74 30.31 26.51
CA SER A 185 -15.71 31.00 25.72
C SER A 185 -16.25 31.72 24.47
N GLU A 186 -17.57 31.86 24.34
CA GLU A 186 -18.21 32.48 23.17
C GLU A 186 -17.90 31.78 21.82
N ILE A 187 -17.46 30.52 21.84
CA ILE A 187 -17.26 29.72 20.63
C ILE A 187 -18.63 29.27 20.12
N GLN A 188 -19.09 29.91 19.05
CA GLN A 188 -20.42 29.69 18.46
C GLN A 188 -20.36 29.01 17.09
N GLY A 189 -19.57 27.94 16.99
CA GLY A 189 -19.57 27.06 15.82
C GLY A 189 -20.93 26.42 15.56
N LEU A 190 -21.12 25.84 14.38
CA LEU A 190 -22.37 25.14 14.05
C LEU A 190 -22.76 24.05 15.07
N PRO A 191 -21.85 23.19 15.57
CA PRO A 191 -22.22 22.19 16.58
C PRO A 191 -22.68 22.83 17.90
N GLN A 192 -22.04 23.92 18.34
CA GLN A 192 -22.44 24.65 19.55
C GLN A 192 -23.82 25.30 19.39
N ARG A 193 -24.17 25.81 18.19
CA ARG A 193 -25.50 26.40 17.91
C ARG A 193 -26.62 25.35 17.87
N ILE A 194 -26.37 24.21 17.25
CA ILE A 194 -27.34 23.11 17.12
C ILE A 194 -27.49 22.34 18.44
N GLY A 195 -26.47 22.38 19.30
CA GLY A 195 -26.45 21.71 20.60
C GLY A 195 -26.11 20.22 20.51
N SER A 196 -25.95 19.59 21.67
CA SER A 196 -25.40 18.23 21.78
C SER A 196 -26.23 17.18 21.03
N ARG A 197 -27.56 17.19 21.18
CA ARG A 197 -28.44 16.19 20.55
C ARG A 197 -28.40 16.28 19.03
N GLY A 198 -28.59 17.48 18.46
CA GLY A 198 -28.53 17.66 17.01
C GLY A 198 -27.14 17.39 16.44
N SER A 199 -26.08 17.75 17.17
CA SER A 199 -24.70 17.44 16.78
C SER A 199 -24.42 15.94 16.69
N LYS A 200 -24.90 15.14 17.65
CA LYS A 200 -24.80 13.67 17.62
C LYS A 200 -25.56 13.08 16.44
N VAL A 201 -26.78 13.57 16.17
CA VAL A 201 -27.59 13.11 15.04
C VAL A 201 -26.91 13.42 13.71
N ILE A 202 -26.40 14.65 13.53
CA ILE A 202 -25.70 15.04 12.30
C ILE A 202 -24.44 14.20 12.11
N ALA A 203 -23.62 14.01 13.15
CA ALA A 203 -22.45 13.16 13.07
C ALA A 203 -22.81 11.73 12.66
N LEU A 204 -23.85 11.13 13.24
CA LEU A 204 -24.31 9.79 12.88
C LEU A 204 -24.77 9.72 11.42
N VAL A 205 -25.57 10.68 10.95
CA VAL A 205 -26.03 10.72 9.56
C VAL A 205 -24.86 10.83 8.59
N LEU A 206 -23.87 11.69 8.88
CA LEU A 206 -22.68 11.83 8.05
C LEU A 206 -21.83 10.56 8.00
N LEU A 207 -21.69 9.86 9.13
CA LEU A 207 -21.01 8.56 9.17
C LEU A 207 -21.75 7.51 8.33
N LEU A 208 -23.07 7.43 8.45
CA LEU A 208 -23.89 6.51 7.64
C LEU A 208 -23.79 6.83 6.14
N LEU A 209 -23.79 8.11 5.77
CA LEU A 209 -23.59 8.53 4.38
C LEU A 209 -22.17 8.18 3.88
N ALA A 210 -21.14 8.39 4.69
CA ALA A 210 -19.77 8.01 4.34
C ALA A 210 -19.66 6.49 4.13
N SER A 211 -20.26 5.69 5.01
CA SER A 211 -20.35 4.23 4.87
C SER A 211 -21.11 3.82 3.61
N LEU A 212 -22.24 4.46 3.30
CA LEU A 212 -23.01 4.18 2.09
C LEU A 212 -22.19 4.44 0.82
N VAL A 213 -21.46 5.57 0.77
CA VAL A 213 -20.58 5.89 -0.37
C VAL A 213 -19.43 4.88 -0.47
N LEU A 214 -18.84 4.48 0.65
CA LEU A 214 -17.77 3.47 0.69
C LEU A 214 -18.24 2.10 0.19
N ILE A 215 -19.41 1.62 0.62
CA ILE A 215 -19.98 0.33 0.21
C ILE A 215 -20.27 0.31 -1.30
N ASN A 216 -20.65 1.45 -1.87
CA ASN A 216 -20.89 1.57 -3.31
C ASN A 216 -19.63 1.95 -4.11
N SER A 217 -18.48 2.07 -3.46
CA SER A 217 -17.21 2.37 -4.13
C SER A 217 -16.59 1.14 -4.79
N PRO A 218 -15.73 1.31 -5.81
CA PRO A 218 -14.97 0.21 -6.40
C PRO A 218 -14.18 -0.61 -5.38
N VAL A 219 -13.68 0.03 -4.32
CA VAL A 219 -12.88 -0.65 -3.28
C VAL A 219 -13.70 -1.70 -2.51
N SER A 220 -15.02 -1.50 -2.37
CA SER A 220 -15.87 -2.49 -1.72
C SER A 220 -15.99 -3.76 -2.53
N LYS A 221 -15.97 -3.65 -3.87
CA LYS A 221 -15.97 -4.81 -4.77
C LYS A 221 -14.65 -5.57 -4.64
N ASP A 222 -13.54 -4.84 -4.53
CA ASP A 222 -12.22 -5.45 -4.31
C ASP A 222 -12.17 -6.22 -2.98
N LEU A 223 -12.68 -5.64 -1.88
CA LEU A 223 -12.70 -6.30 -0.57
C LEU A 223 -13.57 -7.57 -0.55
N VAL A 224 -14.76 -7.51 -1.14
CA VAL A 224 -15.62 -8.70 -1.31
C VAL A 224 -14.94 -9.73 -2.21
N SER A 225 -14.23 -9.28 -3.25
CA SER A 225 -13.50 -10.18 -4.14
C SER A 225 -12.26 -10.83 -3.49
N VAL A 226 -11.62 -10.17 -2.51
CA VAL A 226 -10.52 -10.73 -1.70
C VAL A 226 -11.05 -11.81 -0.76
N GLU A 227 -12.21 -11.57 -0.14
CA GLU A 227 -12.89 -12.57 0.70
C GLU A 227 -13.36 -13.78 -0.12
N ALA A 228 -13.82 -13.55 -1.35
CA ALA A 228 -14.12 -14.62 -2.32
C ALA A 228 -12.85 -15.31 -2.88
N MET A 229 -11.72 -14.61 -3.03
CA MET A 229 -10.42 -15.19 -3.42
C MET A 229 -9.91 -16.18 -2.37
N SER A 230 -10.26 -15.98 -1.10
CA SER A 230 -9.93 -16.90 -0.01
C SER A 230 -10.61 -18.27 -0.17
N SER A 231 -11.73 -18.34 -0.90
CA SER A 231 -12.50 -19.59 -1.07
C SER A 231 -12.19 -20.39 -2.34
N SER A 232 -11.26 -19.94 -3.20
CA SER A 232 -10.93 -20.59 -4.50
C SER A 232 -9.51 -21.17 -4.60
N ASN A 233 -8.76 -21.23 -3.51
CA ASN A 233 -7.38 -21.73 -3.50
C ASN A 233 -7.32 -23.17 -2.97
N PHE A 234 -6.42 -23.98 -3.52
CA PHE A 234 -6.12 -25.33 -3.01
C PHE A 234 -4.62 -25.61 -3.02
N LEU A 235 -4.20 -26.64 -2.29
CA LEU A 235 -2.79 -27.07 -2.25
C LEU A 235 -2.50 -28.15 -3.30
N ALA A 236 -1.34 -28.04 -3.93
CA ALA A 236 -0.74 -29.05 -4.81
C ALA A 236 0.78 -29.08 -4.61
N GLY A 237 1.46 -30.13 -5.10
CA GLY A 237 2.92 -30.24 -5.06
C GLY A 237 3.48 -31.13 -3.94
N GLY A 238 2.64 -31.95 -3.28
CA GLY A 238 3.07 -32.94 -2.29
C GLY A 238 3.99 -32.35 -1.20
N ASP A 239 5.21 -32.91 -1.08
CA ASP A 239 6.23 -32.49 -0.10
C ASP A 239 6.76 -31.06 -0.34
N ARG A 240 6.46 -30.46 -1.50
CA ARG A 240 6.75 -29.07 -1.87
C ARG A 240 5.45 -28.31 -2.14
N ALA A 241 4.51 -28.43 -1.19
CA ALA A 241 3.17 -27.87 -1.31
C ALA A 241 3.20 -26.37 -1.63
N THR A 242 2.38 -25.97 -2.58
CA THR A 242 2.16 -24.57 -2.96
C THR A 242 0.67 -24.31 -3.16
N PHE A 243 0.27 -23.05 -2.98
CA PHE A 243 -1.10 -22.61 -3.22
C PHE A 243 -1.32 -22.42 -4.72
N VAL A 244 -2.36 -23.07 -5.23
CA VAL A 244 -2.88 -22.88 -6.57
C VAL A 244 -4.03 -21.87 -6.47
N THR A 245 -3.89 -20.77 -7.20
CA THR A 245 -4.86 -19.67 -7.22
C THR A 245 -5.69 -19.74 -8.50
N LEU A 246 -7.00 -19.93 -8.34
CA LEU A 246 -7.95 -19.88 -9.45
C LEU A 246 -8.34 -18.43 -9.76
N PRO A 247 -8.53 -18.08 -11.05
CA PRO A 247 -9.05 -16.76 -11.41
C PRO A 247 -10.50 -16.58 -10.93
N GLN A 248 -10.92 -15.34 -10.67
CA GLN A 248 -12.26 -15.04 -10.13
C GLN A 248 -13.42 -15.56 -11.01
N ASP A 249 -13.21 -15.67 -12.31
CA ASP A 249 -14.18 -16.14 -13.29
C ASP A 249 -13.96 -17.61 -13.70
N TYR A 250 -13.19 -18.37 -12.91
CA TYR A 250 -12.94 -19.79 -13.17
C TYR A 250 -14.25 -20.58 -13.28
N SER A 251 -14.33 -21.45 -14.30
CA SER A 251 -15.44 -22.36 -14.49
C SER A 251 -14.92 -23.73 -14.91
N PRO A 252 -15.33 -24.83 -14.26
CA PRO A 252 -14.97 -26.19 -14.70
C PRO A 252 -15.41 -26.54 -16.13
N LYS A 253 -16.33 -25.75 -16.72
CA LYS A 253 -16.81 -25.93 -18.09
C LYS A 253 -15.94 -25.24 -19.14
N LYS A 254 -15.02 -24.36 -18.73
CA LYS A 254 -14.18 -23.56 -19.62
C LYS A 254 -12.72 -23.73 -19.20
N PRO A 255 -11.93 -24.56 -19.90
CA PRO A 255 -10.52 -24.74 -19.59
C PRO A 255 -9.77 -23.41 -19.52
N ALA A 256 -9.09 -23.18 -18.40
CA ALA A 256 -8.33 -21.96 -18.14
C ALA A 256 -6.83 -22.19 -18.42
N PRO A 257 -6.09 -21.17 -18.88
CA PRO A 257 -4.63 -21.25 -18.93
C PRO A 257 -4.01 -21.48 -17.56
N LEU A 258 -2.81 -22.05 -17.52
CA LEU A 258 -2.00 -22.23 -16.31
C LEU A 258 -0.67 -21.50 -16.46
N LEU A 259 -0.27 -20.79 -15.41
CA LEU A 259 1.04 -20.15 -15.29
C LEU A 259 1.79 -20.68 -14.05
N ILE A 260 2.97 -21.27 -14.29
CA ILE A 260 3.95 -21.58 -13.26
C ILE A 260 4.97 -20.44 -13.17
N ASP A 261 5.17 -19.85 -12.00
CA ASP A 261 6.02 -18.68 -11.79
C ASP A 261 7.21 -19.00 -10.86
N LEU A 262 8.43 -18.98 -11.41
CA LEU A 262 9.63 -19.52 -10.78
C LEU A 262 10.59 -18.42 -10.30
N HIS A 263 10.93 -18.45 -9.01
CA HIS A 263 11.83 -17.49 -8.39
C HIS A 263 13.31 -17.70 -8.77
N GLY A 264 14.14 -16.66 -8.58
CA GLY A 264 15.59 -16.72 -8.73
C GLY A 264 16.31 -17.35 -7.52
N TYR A 265 17.62 -17.62 -7.68
CA TYR A 265 18.46 -18.20 -6.62
C TYR A 265 18.45 -17.33 -5.35
N MET A 266 18.45 -17.95 -4.17
CA MET A 266 18.34 -17.30 -2.86
C MET A 266 17.03 -16.53 -2.60
N SER A 267 16.08 -16.54 -3.53
CA SER A 267 14.74 -15.97 -3.36
C SER A 267 13.73 -17.05 -2.95
N ASN A 268 12.46 -16.69 -2.92
CA ASN A 268 11.33 -17.58 -2.68
C ASN A 268 10.09 -17.09 -3.42
N SER A 269 9.05 -17.91 -3.44
CA SER A 269 7.76 -17.60 -4.07
C SER A 269 7.18 -16.25 -3.64
N PHE A 270 7.22 -15.93 -2.34
CA PHE A 270 6.67 -14.68 -1.79
C PHE A 270 7.41 -13.42 -2.26
N ASN A 271 8.74 -13.44 -2.22
CA ASN A 271 9.56 -12.31 -2.68
C ASN A 271 9.47 -12.16 -4.20
N HIS A 272 9.44 -13.27 -4.92
CA HIS A 272 9.30 -13.27 -6.38
C HIS A 272 7.95 -12.74 -6.85
N GLN A 273 6.86 -13.10 -6.18
CA GLN A 273 5.52 -12.54 -6.46
C GLN A 273 5.51 -11.01 -6.37
N LYS A 274 6.15 -10.43 -5.33
CA LYS A 274 6.25 -8.97 -5.19
C LYS A 274 7.06 -8.33 -6.31
N PHE A 275 8.10 -9.01 -6.78
CA PHE A 275 8.97 -8.55 -7.84
C PHE A 275 8.31 -8.64 -9.22
N ALA A 276 7.86 -9.83 -9.61
CA ALA A 276 7.36 -10.12 -10.96
C ALA A 276 5.89 -9.73 -11.15
N ARG A 277 5.08 -9.73 -10.08
CA ARG A 277 3.64 -9.38 -10.09
C ARG A 277 2.83 -10.19 -11.11
N MET A 278 3.26 -11.42 -11.40
CA MET A 278 2.60 -12.31 -12.36
C MET A 278 1.26 -12.82 -11.85
N ASP A 279 1.07 -12.90 -10.52
CA ASP A 279 -0.21 -13.16 -9.85
C ASP A 279 -1.30 -12.18 -10.30
N VAL A 280 -0.98 -10.88 -10.29
CA VAL A 280 -1.90 -9.81 -10.71
C VAL A 280 -2.20 -9.91 -12.21
N ALA A 281 -1.17 -10.18 -13.01
CA ALA A 281 -1.30 -10.31 -14.45
C ALA A 281 -2.14 -11.53 -14.86
N ALA A 282 -1.99 -12.65 -14.13
CA ALA A 282 -2.72 -13.89 -14.32
C ALA A 282 -4.20 -13.74 -13.95
N ASN A 283 -4.49 -13.19 -12.77
CA ASN A 283 -5.87 -12.98 -12.32
C ASN A 283 -6.65 -12.08 -13.29
N LYS A 284 -6.05 -10.97 -13.74
CA LYS A 284 -6.67 -10.06 -14.73
C LYS A 284 -7.00 -10.74 -16.07
N ARG A 285 -6.35 -11.85 -16.40
CA ARG A 285 -6.48 -12.56 -17.68
C ARG A 285 -7.20 -13.90 -17.58
N GLY A 286 -7.75 -14.23 -16.41
CA GLY A 286 -8.43 -15.52 -16.22
C GLY A 286 -7.48 -16.72 -16.26
N VAL A 287 -6.25 -16.56 -15.75
CA VAL A 287 -5.19 -17.58 -15.75
C VAL A 287 -5.05 -18.17 -14.35
N ILE A 288 -4.98 -19.50 -14.25
CA ILE A 288 -4.63 -20.23 -13.03
C ILE A 288 -3.17 -19.93 -12.71
N TYR A 289 -2.89 -19.51 -11.48
CA TYR A 289 -1.56 -19.09 -11.06
C TYR A 289 -1.02 -19.99 -9.96
N VAL A 290 0.25 -20.38 -10.08
CA VAL A 290 0.99 -21.09 -9.04
C VAL A 290 2.45 -20.64 -9.03
N ALA A 291 2.99 -20.45 -7.83
CA ALA A 291 4.40 -20.12 -7.61
C ALA A 291 4.99 -21.12 -6.62
N PRO A 292 5.58 -22.23 -7.09
CA PRO A 292 6.23 -23.18 -6.20
C PRO A 292 7.57 -22.64 -5.70
N ASP A 293 8.03 -23.22 -4.60
CA ASP A 293 9.34 -22.93 -4.02
C ASP A 293 10.37 -24.00 -4.40
N GLY A 294 11.58 -23.54 -4.73
CA GLY A 294 12.82 -24.31 -4.81
C GLY A 294 13.14 -24.98 -3.49
N LEU A 295 13.77 -26.16 -3.52
CA LEU A 295 14.34 -26.74 -2.31
C LEU A 295 15.59 -25.95 -1.88
N PRO A 296 15.90 -25.88 -0.58
CA PRO A 296 17.15 -25.30 -0.12
C PRO A 296 18.34 -26.16 -0.56
N ASP A 297 19.44 -25.52 -0.96
CA ASP A 297 20.74 -26.15 -1.15
C ASP A 297 21.40 -26.45 0.21
N SER A 298 22.61 -27.01 0.19
CA SER A 298 23.39 -27.30 1.40
C SER A 298 23.76 -26.06 2.24
N GLN A 299 23.58 -24.85 1.71
CA GLN A 299 23.78 -23.58 2.42
C GLN A 299 22.45 -22.98 2.93
N GLY A 300 21.32 -23.63 2.66
CA GLY A 300 19.99 -23.16 3.02
C GLY A 300 19.35 -22.20 2.03
N TYR A 301 19.95 -21.98 0.86
CA TYR A 301 19.41 -21.10 -0.17
C TYR A 301 18.52 -21.88 -1.13
N GLN A 302 17.30 -21.39 -1.32
CA GLN A 302 16.38 -22.01 -2.28
C GLN A 302 16.87 -21.82 -3.71
N PHE A 303 16.80 -22.89 -4.49
CA PHE A 303 17.30 -22.95 -5.85
C PHE A 303 16.49 -23.93 -6.71
N TRP A 304 16.75 -23.88 -8.02
CA TRP A 304 16.30 -24.84 -9.02
C TRP A 304 17.50 -25.51 -9.67
N ASN A 305 17.47 -26.84 -9.76
CA ASN A 305 18.43 -27.66 -10.49
C ASN A 305 18.18 -27.58 -12.01
N ALA A 306 18.60 -26.47 -12.61
CA ALA A 306 18.28 -26.14 -13.99
C ALA A 306 19.39 -26.47 -15.01
N SER A 307 20.65 -26.19 -14.70
CA SER A 307 21.76 -26.32 -15.65
C SER A 307 23.09 -26.57 -14.92
N LYS A 308 24.12 -26.97 -15.67
CA LYS A 308 25.49 -27.06 -15.12
C LYS A 308 26.05 -25.70 -14.67
N ALA A 309 25.65 -24.61 -15.35
CA ALA A 309 26.16 -23.27 -15.08
C ALA A 309 25.53 -22.61 -13.84
N CYS A 310 24.26 -22.90 -13.57
CA CYS A 310 23.51 -22.35 -12.45
C CYS A 310 22.32 -23.25 -12.09
N CYS A 311 21.93 -23.38 -10.83
CA CYS A 311 22.58 -22.90 -9.59
C CYS A 311 22.66 -24.04 -8.57
N ASN A 312 22.77 -25.28 -9.05
CA ASN A 312 23.00 -26.45 -8.22
C ASN A 312 24.50 -26.64 -7.93
N PHE A 313 25.11 -25.66 -7.26
CA PHE A 313 26.57 -25.60 -7.07
C PHE A 313 27.15 -26.78 -6.27
N ASN A 314 26.30 -27.45 -5.49
CA ASN A 314 26.68 -28.55 -4.61
C ASN A 314 26.18 -29.92 -5.10
N ASN A 315 25.74 -30.04 -6.37
CA ASN A 315 25.25 -31.29 -6.97
C ASN A 315 24.18 -32.00 -6.12
N ASN A 316 23.24 -31.25 -5.55
CA ASN A 316 22.12 -31.80 -4.82
C ASN A 316 21.30 -32.72 -5.74
N PRO A 317 20.88 -33.92 -5.30
CA PRO A 317 20.19 -34.90 -6.12
C PRO A 317 18.69 -34.58 -6.22
N VAL A 318 18.33 -33.42 -6.78
CA VAL A 318 16.94 -32.95 -6.92
C VAL A 318 16.57 -32.88 -8.41
N ASP A 319 15.40 -33.39 -8.78
CA ASP A 319 14.85 -33.25 -10.13
C ASP A 319 13.68 -32.25 -10.14
N ASP A 320 14.01 -30.98 -10.34
CA ASP A 320 13.03 -29.90 -10.37
C ASP A 320 12.16 -29.92 -11.64
N ALA A 321 12.66 -30.46 -12.75
CA ALA A 321 11.86 -30.59 -13.97
C ALA A 321 10.73 -31.60 -13.75
N ALA A 322 11.05 -32.77 -13.17
CA ALA A 322 10.06 -33.78 -12.85
C ALA A 322 9.05 -33.30 -11.80
N PHE A 323 9.51 -32.52 -10.80
CA PHE A 323 8.60 -31.89 -9.84
C PHE A 323 7.63 -30.90 -10.48
N ILE A 324 8.09 -30.02 -11.38
CA ILE A 324 7.20 -29.07 -12.06
C ILE A 324 6.19 -29.81 -12.94
N GLN A 325 6.63 -30.89 -13.61
CA GLN A 325 5.74 -31.73 -14.42
C GLN A 325 4.65 -32.37 -13.54
N SER A 326 5.03 -32.98 -12.41
CA SER A 326 4.06 -33.62 -11.51
C SER A 326 3.10 -32.60 -10.87
N LEU A 327 3.57 -31.39 -10.59
CA LEU A 327 2.72 -30.29 -10.13
C LEU A 327 1.68 -29.90 -11.19
N ILE A 328 2.08 -29.78 -12.46
CA ILE A 328 1.16 -29.49 -13.58
C ILE A 328 0.12 -30.61 -13.72
N ASP A 329 0.54 -31.88 -13.64
CA ASP A 329 -0.35 -33.04 -13.73
C ASP A 329 -1.35 -33.07 -12.57
N GLU A 330 -0.89 -32.83 -11.35
CA GLU A 330 -1.74 -32.77 -10.15
C GLU A 330 -2.79 -31.65 -10.27
N ILE A 331 -2.38 -30.45 -10.67
CA ILE A 331 -3.29 -29.31 -10.90
C ILE A 331 -4.32 -29.67 -11.97
N SER A 332 -3.88 -30.22 -13.10
CA SER A 332 -4.74 -30.57 -14.23
C SER A 332 -5.72 -31.70 -13.90
N SER A 333 -5.42 -32.53 -12.89
CA SER A 333 -6.35 -33.55 -12.38
C SER A 333 -7.45 -32.99 -11.49
N LYS A 334 -7.20 -31.84 -10.83
CA LYS A 334 -8.11 -31.21 -9.87
C LYS A 334 -8.99 -30.13 -10.50
N VAL A 335 -8.50 -29.45 -11.53
CA VAL A 335 -9.18 -28.32 -12.19
C VAL A 335 -9.04 -28.38 -13.71
N SER A 336 -9.97 -27.72 -14.42
CA SER A 336 -10.02 -27.68 -15.88
C SER A 336 -8.94 -26.73 -16.42
N VAL A 337 -7.77 -27.28 -16.68
CA VAL A 337 -6.64 -26.60 -17.35
C VAL A 337 -6.74 -26.83 -18.86
N ASP A 338 -6.45 -25.78 -19.64
CA ASP A 338 -6.27 -25.91 -21.08
C ASP A 338 -4.85 -26.43 -21.39
N PRO A 339 -4.69 -27.66 -21.91
CA PRO A 339 -3.38 -28.26 -22.14
C PRO A 339 -2.57 -27.52 -23.22
N HIS A 340 -3.21 -26.70 -24.05
CA HIS A 340 -2.53 -25.89 -25.08
C HIS A 340 -2.17 -24.48 -24.58
N ARG A 341 -2.45 -24.15 -23.32
CA ARG A 341 -2.18 -22.84 -22.71
C ARG A 341 -1.54 -22.98 -21.33
N ILE A 342 -0.51 -23.82 -21.25
CA ILE A 342 0.35 -23.94 -20.08
C ILE A 342 1.64 -23.15 -20.33
N PHE A 343 1.96 -22.24 -19.42
CA PHE A 343 3.08 -21.31 -19.51
C PHE A 343 3.97 -21.42 -18.28
N ILE A 344 5.27 -21.19 -18.47
CA ILE A 344 6.21 -21.05 -17.36
C ILE A 344 6.93 -19.72 -17.51
N PHE A 345 6.94 -18.95 -16.43
CA PHE A 345 7.74 -17.74 -16.31
C PHE A 345 8.81 -17.93 -15.23
N GLY A 346 9.99 -17.31 -15.42
CA GLY A 346 11.00 -17.30 -14.39
C GLY A 346 11.95 -16.10 -14.44
N HIS A 347 12.67 -15.88 -13.34
CA HIS A 347 13.73 -14.88 -13.24
C HIS A 347 15.04 -15.51 -12.78
N SER A 348 16.17 -15.11 -13.38
CA SER A 348 17.50 -15.62 -13.05
C SER A 348 17.50 -17.16 -13.06
N ASN A 349 17.92 -17.84 -11.98
CA ASN A 349 17.85 -19.30 -11.85
C ASN A 349 16.47 -19.91 -12.21
N GLY A 350 15.36 -19.21 -11.93
CA GLY A 350 14.03 -19.62 -12.38
C GLY A 350 13.87 -19.57 -13.91
N HIS A 351 14.49 -18.61 -14.60
CA HIS A 351 14.50 -18.58 -16.07
C HIS A 351 15.41 -19.68 -16.66
N PHE A 352 16.56 -19.99 -16.05
CA PHE A 352 17.31 -21.21 -16.39
C PHE A 352 16.41 -22.45 -16.28
N MET A 353 15.61 -22.52 -15.21
CA MET A 353 14.68 -23.65 -15.00
C MET A 353 13.59 -23.72 -16.06
N THR A 354 13.08 -22.57 -16.56
CA THR A 354 12.13 -22.59 -17.68
C THR A 354 12.72 -23.21 -18.94
N TYR A 355 13.98 -22.93 -19.27
CA TYR A 355 14.68 -23.56 -20.38
C TYR A 355 14.88 -25.05 -20.17
N LYS A 356 15.36 -25.45 -18.98
CA LYS A 356 15.51 -26.86 -18.61
C LYS A 356 14.19 -27.63 -18.76
N PHE A 357 13.09 -27.04 -18.29
CA PHE A 357 11.77 -27.63 -18.39
C PHE A 357 11.35 -27.79 -19.85
N ALA A 358 11.44 -26.74 -20.67
CA ALA A 358 11.09 -26.81 -22.10
C ALA A 358 11.93 -27.84 -22.87
N CYS A 359 13.20 -28.02 -22.49
CA CYS A 359 14.07 -29.05 -23.08
C CYS A 359 13.69 -30.49 -22.67
N THR A 360 13.16 -30.67 -21.46
CA THR A 360 12.85 -31.98 -20.88
C THR A 360 11.42 -32.43 -21.20
N TYR A 361 10.46 -31.49 -21.15
CA TYR A 361 9.02 -31.70 -21.35
C TYR A 361 8.46 -30.73 -22.41
N PRO A 362 8.98 -30.76 -23.66
CA PRO A 362 8.64 -29.77 -24.69
C PRO A 362 7.16 -29.81 -25.11
N ALA A 363 6.48 -30.94 -24.93
CA ALA A 363 5.07 -31.10 -25.29
C ALA A 363 4.09 -30.60 -24.21
N THR A 364 4.57 -30.34 -22.98
CA THR A 364 3.70 -29.94 -21.85
C THR A 364 3.39 -28.44 -21.87
N VAL A 365 4.29 -27.61 -22.39
CA VAL A 365 4.18 -26.14 -22.33
C VAL A 365 3.97 -25.54 -23.71
N ALA A 366 3.09 -24.56 -23.80
CA ALA A 366 2.87 -23.78 -25.01
C ALA A 366 3.98 -22.76 -25.23
N ALA A 367 4.44 -22.12 -24.16
CA ALA A 367 5.56 -21.18 -24.21
C ALA A 367 6.25 -21.04 -22.84
N ILE A 368 7.52 -20.65 -22.90
CA ILE A 368 8.27 -20.15 -21.75
C ILE A 368 8.62 -18.68 -21.94
N ALA A 369 8.68 -17.95 -20.84
CA ALA A 369 9.17 -16.59 -20.80
C ALA A 369 10.07 -16.38 -19.59
N GLY A 370 10.98 -15.41 -19.65
CA GLY A 370 11.68 -15.04 -18.43
C GLY A 370 12.69 -13.92 -18.56
N LEU A 371 13.22 -13.57 -17.41
CA LEU A 371 14.13 -12.45 -17.21
C LEU A 371 15.51 -12.98 -16.77
N ALA A 372 16.58 -12.53 -17.43
CA ALA A 372 17.96 -12.69 -16.97
C ALA A 372 18.42 -14.15 -16.70
N GLY A 373 18.04 -15.08 -17.56
CA GLY A 373 18.46 -16.49 -17.51
C GLY A 373 19.20 -16.89 -18.77
N ALA A 374 19.61 -18.15 -18.86
CA ALA A 374 20.20 -18.70 -20.09
C ALA A 374 19.89 -20.20 -20.23
N MET A 375 20.05 -20.70 -21.46
CA MET A 375 20.14 -22.14 -21.71
C MET A 375 21.47 -22.70 -21.17
N ASP A 376 21.52 -24.02 -21.00
CA ASP A 376 22.80 -24.70 -20.75
C ASP A 376 23.75 -24.49 -21.96
N ILE A 377 25.05 -24.40 -21.67
CA ILE A 377 26.08 -24.18 -22.69
C ILE A 377 26.24 -25.39 -23.62
N ASP A 378 25.87 -26.58 -23.15
CA ASP A 378 25.91 -27.83 -23.89
C ASP A 378 24.57 -28.06 -24.62
N PRO A 379 24.49 -27.89 -25.95
CA PRO A 379 23.24 -28.05 -26.69
C PRO A 379 22.69 -29.49 -26.62
N SER A 380 23.55 -30.48 -26.39
CA SER A 380 23.13 -31.89 -26.26
C SER A 380 22.33 -32.16 -24.99
N SER A 381 22.35 -31.24 -24.03
CA SER A 381 21.52 -31.29 -22.82
C SER A 381 20.03 -31.05 -23.09
N CYS A 382 19.69 -30.55 -24.30
CA CYS A 382 18.31 -30.28 -24.70
C CYS A 382 17.76 -31.41 -25.58
N SER A 383 16.81 -32.17 -25.06
CA SER A 383 16.17 -33.29 -25.76
C SER A 383 14.84 -32.91 -26.44
N ALA A 384 14.57 -31.61 -26.64
CA ALA A 384 13.29 -31.16 -27.17
C ALA A 384 13.07 -31.65 -28.61
N THR A 385 11.97 -32.38 -28.84
CA THR A 385 11.59 -32.92 -30.15
C THR A 385 10.48 -32.12 -30.83
N VAL A 386 9.84 -31.19 -30.12
CA VAL A 386 8.82 -30.27 -30.64
C VAL A 386 9.20 -28.82 -30.31
N PRO A 387 8.87 -27.85 -31.18
CA PRO A 387 9.21 -26.46 -30.93
C PRO A 387 8.38 -25.88 -29.77
N VAL A 388 9.06 -25.17 -28.87
CA VAL A 388 8.44 -24.40 -27.77
C VAL A 388 8.68 -22.92 -28.05
N SER A 389 7.64 -22.09 -27.91
CA SER A 389 7.78 -20.64 -28.06
C SER A 389 8.55 -20.05 -26.86
N VAL A 390 9.54 -19.20 -27.13
CA VAL A 390 10.41 -18.62 -26.10
C VAL A 390 10.39 -17.10 -26.17
N LEU A 391 10.12 -16.45 -25.04
CA LEU A 391 10.39 -15.02 -24.85
C LEU A 391 11.53 -14.85 -23.85
N HIS A 392 12.69 -14.47 -24.35
CA HIS A 392 13.87 -14.15 -23.54
C HIS A 392 13.98 -12.64 -23.36
N ILE A 393 14.11 -12.17 -22.11
CA ILE A 393 14.30 -10.77 -21.80
C ILE A 393 15.58 -10.63 -20.95
N HIS A 394 16.54 -9.85 -21.44
CA HIS A 394 17.82 -9.66 -20.77
C HIS A 394 18.33 -8.25 -20.95
N GLY A 395 18.90 -7.67 -19.89
CA GLY A 395 19.59 -6.39 -19.97
C GLY A 395 21.07 -6.58 -20.33
N THR A 396 21.58 -5.77 -21.25
CA THR A 396 23.02 -5.74 -21.59
C THR A 396 23.92 -5.17 -20.49
N ARG A 397 23.31 -4.74 -19.37
CA ARG A 397 23.99 -4.25 -18.16
C ARG A 397 23.85 -5.21 -16.97
N ASP A 398 23.40 -6.44 -17.22
CA ASP A 398 23.39 -7.47 -16.19
C ASP A 398 24.83 -7.91 -15.90
N GLU A 399 25.31 -7.64 -14.68
CA GLU A 399 26.66 -7.99 -14.22
C GLU A 399 26.68 -9.36 -13.51
N VAL A 400 25.53 -9.99 -13.31
CA VAL A 400 25.39 -11.30 -12.66
C VAL A 400 25.39 -12.40 -13.71
N ILE A 401 24.49 -12.28 -14.70
CA ILE A 401 24.44 -13.15 -15.87
C ILE A 401 24.75 -12.28 -17.07
N ASN A 402 25.99 -12.30 -17.54
CA ASN A 402 26.40 -11.42 -18.63
C ASN A 402 25.63 -11.73 -19.92
N TYR A 403 25.10 -10.69 -20.57
CA TYR A 403 24.44 -10.77 -21.86
C TYR A 403 24.89 -9.64 -22.78
N ALA A 404 25.37 -9.99 -23.97
CA ALA A 404 25.98 -9.03 -24.89
C ALA A 404 25.05 -8.52 -26.01
N GLY A 405 23.84 -9.07 -26.16
CA GLY A 405 22.89 -8.69 -27.22
C GLY A 405 22.51 -9.85 -28.12
#